data_AF-A0A3P7NRG3-F1
#
_entry.id   AF-A0A3P7NRG3-F1
#
_cell.length_a   1.000
_cell.length_b   1.000
_cell.length_c   1.000
_cell.angle_alpha   90.00
_cell.angle_beta   90.00
_cell.angle_gamma   90.00
#
_symmetry.space_group_name_H-M   'P 1'
#
loop_
_entity.id
_entity.type
_entity.pdbx_description
1 polymer ?
#
loop_
_entity_poly.entity_id
_entity_poly.type
_entity_poly.pdbx_seq_one_letter_code
_entity_poly.pdbx_strand_id
1 'polypeptide(L)'
;MATFLDPSCYPFPPIRVFIIDPSTGDWRVLAEGLYFANGVQLHKDQKYVLVSETGMARVLRISLTNGTERTVFADSLPGLPDNVNRSPRGGYWVSLAIPRYQGSPSLMDILANWPAVRRFLYTVRFESLIRSLRSVVYHLDVRQHLPRLRFLLLLKALTLFSDLYLFQF
;
A
#
# COMPACT_ATOMS: atom_id res chain seq x y z
N MET A 1 -14.30 -1.21 14.67
CA MET A 1 -12.99 -0.92 15.27
C MET A 1 -11.95 -1.46 14.29
N ALA A 2 -11.31 -0.60 13.49
CA ALA A 2 -10.38 -1.05 12.46
C ALA A 2 -9.11 -1.53 13.15
N THR A 3 -8.88 -2.84 13.15
CA THR A 3 -7.70 -3.44 13.77
C THR A 3 -6.47 -2.88 13.07
N PHE A 4 -5.62 -2.19 13.83
CA PHE A 4 -4.29 -1.79 13.37
C PHE A 4 -3.59 -3.04 12.85
N LEU A 5 -3.17 -3.02 11.58
CA LEU A 5 -2.45 -4.14 10.97
C LEU A 5 -1.21 -4.38 11.82
N ASP A 6 -1.04 -5.59 12.38
CA ASP A 6 0.15 -5.91 13.15
C ASP A 6 1.39 -5.72 12.24
N PRO A 7 2.32 -4.82 12.64
CA PRO A 7 3.58 -4.57 11.98
C PRO A 7 4.36 -5.86 11.65
N SER A 8 4.32 -6.85 12.54
CA SER A 8 5.15 -8.07 12.47
C SER A 8 4.91 -8.95 11.24
N CYS A 9 3.77 -8.83 10.58
CA CYS A 9 3.35 -9.77 9.54
C CYS A 9 3.48 -9.24 8.10
N TYR A 10 4.10 -8.08 7.91
CA TYR A 10 4.35 -7.56 6.57
C TYR A 10 5.56 -8.30 5.96
N PRO A 11 5.40 -8.96 4.80
CA PRO A 11 6.43 -9.82 4.21
C PRO A 11 7.50 -9.04 3.43
N PHE A 12 7.32 -7.73 3.26
CA PHE A 12 8.26 -6.88 2.57
C PHE A 12 9.34 -6.40 3.54
N PRO A 13 10.59 -6.23 3.07
CA PRO A 13 11.64 -5.64 3.91
C PRO A 13 11.17 -4.27 4.41
N PRO A 14 11.55 -3.88 5.64
CA PRO A 14 11.17 -2.61 6.22
C PRO A 14 11.58 -1.46 5.29
N ILE A 15 10.62 -0.59 4.93
CA ILE A 15 10.90 0.55 4.06
C ILE A 15 11.64 1.62 4.86
N ARG A 16 12.53 2.34 4.17
CA ARG A 16 13.35 3.42 4.70
C ARG A 16 13.01 4.74 4.01
N VAL A 17 13.08 5.83 4.76
CA VAL A 17 13.06 7.20 4.25
C VAL A 17 14.46 7.78 4.44
N PHE A 18 14.97 8.42 3.39
CA PHE A 18 16.29 9.02 3.37
C PHE A 18 16.18 10.54 3.32
N ILE A 19 17.20 11.21 3.82
CA ILE A 19 17.46 12.63 3.55
C ILE A 19 18.76 12.72 2.77
N ILE A 20 18.75 13.56 1.75
CA ILE A 20 19.86 13.75 0.82
C ILE A 20 20.19 15.24 0.82
N ASP A 21 21.47 15.59 1.00
CA ASP A 21 21.98 16.92 0.74
C ASP A 21 22.25 17.04 -0.77
N PRO A 22 21.50 17.88 -1.51
CA PRO A 22 21.69 18.00 -2.95
C PRO A 22 23.00 18.70 -3.33
N SER A 23 23.64 19.43 -2.42
CA SER A 23 24.88 20.16 -2.69
C SER A 23 26.11 19.26 -2.60
N THR A 24 26.13 18.31 -1.66
CA THR A 24 27.24 17.37 -1.46
C THR A 24 26.95 15.98 -2.03
N GLY A 25 25.67 15.62 -2.19
CA GLY A 25 25.24 14.26 -2.51
C GLY A 25 25.22 13.31 -1.31
N ASP A 26 25.57 13.80 -0.12
CA ASP A 26 25.55 12.99 1.10
C ASP A 26 24.12 12.60 1.45
N TRP A 27 23.96 11.38 1.97
CA TRP A 27 22.67 10.87 2.36
C TRP A 27 22.75 10.15 3.70
N ARG A 28 21.64 10.16 4.42
CA ARG A 28 21.47 9.35 5.64
C ARG A 28 20.06 8.78 5.72
N VAL A 29 19.93 7.67 6.44
CA VAL A 29 18.62 7.14 6.82
C VAL A 29 17.97 8.10 7.82
N LEU A 30 16.78 8.59 7.50
CA LEU A 30 15.96 9.36 8.43
C LEU A 30 15.09 8.41 9.26
N ALA A 31 14.37 7.50 8.61
CA ALA A 31 13.50 6.56 9.29
C ALA A 31 13.52 5.21 8.60
N GLU A 32 13.27 4.16 9.38
CA GLU A 32 13.19 2.77 8.92
C GLU A 32 12.07 2.02 9.64
N GLY A 33 11.72 0.83 9.14
CA GLY A 33 10.63 0.04 9.71
C GLY A 33 9.24 0.54 9.31
N LEU A 34 9.14 1.22 8.17
CA LEU A 34 7.88 1.74 7.65
C LEU A 34 7.18 0.71 6.76
N TYR A 35 5.86 0.69 6.82
CA TYR A 35 5.01 -0.25 6.10
C TYR A 35 4.47 0.37 4.81
N PHE A 36 5.24 0.20 3.74
CA PHE A 36 4.92 0.74 2.42
C PHE A 36 4.80 2.28 2.46
N ALA A 37 5.93 2.96 2.69
CA ALA A 37 5.99 4.42 2.65
C ALA A 37 5.90 4.91 1.20
N ASN A 38 4.74 5.45 0.80
CA ASN A 38 4.49 5.88 -0.59
C ASN A 38 4.76 7.37 -0.79
N GLY A 39 4.17 8.21 0.06
CA GLY A 39 4.26 9.66 -0.06
C GLY A 39 5.15 10.28 1.01
N VAL A 40 5.93 11.30 0.65
CA VAL A 40 6.79 12.06 1.57
C VAL A 40 6.62 13.57 1.32
N GLN A 41 6.35 14.34 2.36
CA GLN A 41 6.12 15.79 2.25
C GLN A 41 6.64 16.55 3.46
N LEU A 42 7.40 17.63 3.23
CA LEU A 42 7.86 18.51 4.30
C LEU A 42 6.69 19.19 5.04
N HIS A 43 6.71 19.13 6.36
CA HIS A 43 5.72 19.80 7.21
C HIS A 43 5.90 21.33 7.19
N LYS A 44 4.86 22.09 7.53
CA LYS A 44 4.84 23.56 7.48
C LYS A 44 5.89 24.26 8.35
N ASP A 45 6.27 23.65 9.46
CA ASP A 45 7.29 24.16 10.36
C ASP A 45 8.72 23.77 9.95
N GLN A 46 8.88 22.96 8.90
CA GLN A 46 10.16 22.44 8.42
C GLN A 46 10.97 21.66 9.47
N LYS A 47 10.34 21.25 10.57
CA LYS A 47 10.96 20.41 11.62
C LYS A 47 10.63 18.94 11.44
N TYR A 48 9.55 18.67 10.73
CA TYR A 48 9.03 17.32 10.50
C TYR A 48 8.81 17.04 9.03
N VAL A 49 8.79 15.75 8.69
CA VAL A 49 8.30 15.25 7.41
C VAL A 49 7.03 14.43 7.66
N LEU A 50 6.06 14.56 6.76
CA LEU A 50 4.88 13.72 6.70
C LEU A 50 5.17 12.55 5.76
N VAL A 51 4.84 11.34 6.20
CA VAL A 51 5.02 10.11 5.43
C VAL A 51 3.70 9.35 5.40
N SER A 52 3.19 9.08 4.20
CA SER A 52 2.03 8.21 4.00
C SER A 52 2.46 6.77 4.13
N GLU A 53 1.90 6.07 5.10
CA GLU A 53 2.16 4.65 5.35
C GLU A 53 0.97 3.84 4.86
N THR A 54 1.04 3.42 3.59
CA THR A 54 -0.05 2.73 2.87
C THR A 54 -0.49 1.50 3.63
N GLY A 55 0.47 0.69 4.09
CA GLY A 55 0.21 -0.56 4.78
C GLY A 55 -0.42 -0.41 6.17
N MET A 56 -0.49 0.81 6.70
CA MET A 56 -1.11 1.10 8.00
C MET A 56 -2.31 2.05 7.88
N ALA A 57 -2.71 2.41 6.66
CA ALA A 57 -3.80 3.36 6.39
C ALA A 57 -3.70 4.66 7.20
N ARG A 58 -2.48 5.21 7.33
CA ARG A 58 -2.20 6.40 8.14
C ARG A 58 -1.12 7.29 7.53
N VAL A 59 -1.02 8.52 8.02
CA VAL A 59 0.08 9.45 7.79
C VAL A 59 0.84 9.64 9.09
N LEU A 60 2.15 9.41 9.05
CA LEU A 60 3.07 9.64 10.14
C LEU A 60 3.71 11.01 10.00
N ARG A 61 4.02 11.65 11.13
CA ARG A 61 4.88 12.83 11.22
C ARG A 61 6.18 12.42 11.92
N ILE A 62 7.30 12.60 11.23
CA ILE A 62 8.63 12.14 11.65
C ILE A 62 9.55 13.35 11.80
N SER A 63 10.26 13.45 12.93
CA SER A 63 11.20 14.56 13.19
C SER A 63 12.41 14.48 12.25
N LEU A 64 12.79 15.60 11.63
CA LEU A 64 13.97 15.68 10.77
C LEU A 64 15.27 15.64 11.57
N THR A 65 15.24 16.03 12.84
CA THR A 65 16.42 16.10 13.71
C THR A 65 16.96 14.71 14.02
N ASN A 66 16.09 13.78 14.46
CA ASN A 66 16.52 12.46 14.91
C ASN A 66 15.85 11.30 14.19
N GLY A 67 14.72 11.49 13.50
CA GLY A 67 14.01 10.42 12.77
C GLY A 67 13.37 9.32 13.63
N THR A 68 13.71 9.30 14.93
CA THR A 68 13.19 8.37 15.94
C THR A 68 11.89 8.88 16.54
N GLU A 69 11.72 10.19 16.67
CA GLU A 69 10.46 10.78 17.11
C GLU A 69 9.44 10.71 15.98
N ARG A 70 8.42 9.86 16.18
CA ARG A 70 7.33 9.63 15.23
C ARG A 70 6.00 9.79 15.94
N THR A 71 5.11 10.58 15.36
CA THR A 71 3.74 10.78 15.85
C THR A 71 2.74 10.51 14.74
N VAL A 72 1.56 10.02 15.09
CA VAL A 72 0.47 9.87 14.12
C VAL A 72 -0.06 11.26 13.78
N PHE A 73 -0.03 11.62 12.50
CA PHE A 73 -0.60 12.89 12.02
C PHE A 73 -2.07 12.72 11.66
N ALA A 74 -2.40 11.63 10.99
CA ALA A 74 -3.77 11.21 10.68
C ALA A 74 -3.78 9.68 10.58
N ASP A 75 -4.81 9.03 11.10
CA ASP A 75 -5.00 7.59 10.99
C ASP A 75 -6.42 7.24 10.52
N SER A 76 -6.71 5.94 10.47
CA SER A 76 -8.03 5.42 10.15
C SER A 76 -8.60 6.02 8.85
N LEU A 77 -7.72 6.25 7.88
CA LEU A 77 -8.09 6.92 6.64
C LEU A 77 -9.14 6.07 5.90
N PRO A 78 -10.08 6.72 5.18
CA PRO A 78 -11.14 6.06 4.42
C PRO A 78 -10.59 5.38 3.15
N GLY A 79 -9.28 5.15 3.09
CA GLY A 79 -8.56 4.48 2.02
C GLY A 79 -7.10 4.25 2.39
N LEU A 80 -6.39 3.51 1.55
CA LEU A 80 -4.95 3.34 1.68
C LEU A 80 -4.26 4.58 1.10
N PRO A 81 -3.50 5.34 1.91
CA PRO A 81 -2.88 6.57 1.47
C PRO A 81 -1.75 6.27 0.49
N ASP A 82 -1.56 7.18 -0.45
CA ASP A 82 -0.46 7.15 -1.40
C ASP A 82 0.35 8.44 -1.24
N ASN A 83 0.27 9.41 -2.15
CA ASN A 83 0.98 10.67 -2.01
C ASN A 83 0.33 11.62 -0.99
N VAL A 84 1.17 12.30 -0.21
CA VAL A 84 0.78 13.45 0.61
C VAL A 84 1.38 14.71 0.00
N ASN A 85 0.59 15.76 -0.16
CA ASN A 85 1.01 17.02 -0.76
C ASN A 85 0.49 18.21 0.03
N ARG A 86 1.25 19.31 0.09
CA ARG A 86 0.75 20.54 0.70
C ARG A 86 -0.43 21.11 -0.09
N SER A 87 -1.49 21.50 0.60
CA SER A 87 -2.64 22.18 -0.01
C SER A 87 -2.40 23.70 -0.07
N PRO A 88 -2.74 24.36 -1.20
CA PRO A 88 -2.68 25.83 -1.29
C PRO A 88 -3.70 26.52 -0.37
N ARG A 89 -4.72 25.79 0.11
CA ARG A 89 -5.75 26.30 1.04
C ARG A 89 -5.37 26.10 2.51
N GLY A 90 -4.15 25.66 2.78
CA GLY A 90 -3.72 25.20 4.10
C GLY A 90 -4.01 23.70 4.31
N GLY A 91 -3.21 23.07 5.19
CA GLY A 91 -3.26 21.63 5.42
C GLY A 91 -2.59 20.83 4.29
N TYR A 92 -3.03 19.58 4.12
CA TYR A 92 -2.44 18.63 3.19
C TYR A 92 -3.52 17.84 2.46
N TRP A 93 -3.26 17.54 1.19
CA TRP A 93 -3.99 16.56 0.41
C TRP A 93 -3.31 15.20 0.55
N VAL A 94 -4.10 14.16 0.73
CA VAL A 94 -3.64 12.77 0.76
C VAL A 94 -4.42 12.02 -0.32
N SER A 95 -3.72 11.51 -1.33
CA SER A 95 -4.36 10.65 -2.33
C SER A 95 -4.61 9.27 -1.72
N LEU A 96 -5.72 8.65 -2.11
CA LEU A 96 -6.11 7.33 -1.64
C LEU A 96 -6.13 6.38 -2.84
N ALA A 97 -5.25 5.38 -2.83
CA ALA A 97 -5.16 4.41 -3.93
C ALA A 97 -6.36 3.44 -3.93
N ILE A 98 -6.81 3.04 -2.74
CA ILE A 98 -7.90 2.07 -2.56
C ILE A 98 -8.83 2.60 -1.47
N PRO A 99 -10.15 2.75 -1.74
CA PRO A 99 -11.11 3.16 -0.72
C PRO A 99 -11.34 2.04 0.31
N ARG A 100 -11.56 2.44 1.56
CA ARG A 100 -11.97 1.58 2.69
C ARG A 100 -13.37 2.00 3.11
N TYR A 101 -14.35 1.13 2.84
CA TYR A 101 -15.74 1.39 3.18
C TYR A 101 -16.05 0.92 4.60
N GLN A 102 -16.76 1.76 5.35
CA GLN A 102 -17.23 1.40 6.69
C GLN A 102 -18.20 0.22 6.58
N GLY A 103 -17.90 -0.88 7.28
CA GLY A 103 -18.73 -2.10 7.27
C GLY A 103 -18.44 -3.08 6.14
N SER A 104 -17.55 -2.76 5.19
CA SER A 104 -17.07 -3.69 4.16
C SER A 104 -15.55 -3.83 4.27
N PRO A 105 -15.04 -4.72 5.15
CA PRO A 105 -13.60 -4.86 5.36
C PRO A 105 -12.93 -5.29 4.06
N SER A 106 -11.84 -4.61 3.69
CA SER A 106 -11.03 -5.02 2.55
C SER A 106 -10.36 -6.36 2.82
N LEU A 107 -9.91 -7.05 1.77
CA LEU A 107 -9.13 -8.28 1.93
C LEU A 107 -7.94 -8.09 2.89
N MET A 108 -7.31 -6.91 2.87
CA MET A 108 -6.23 -6.55 3.78
C MET A 108 -6.70 -6.45 5.24
N ASP A 109 -7.90 -5.90 5.48
CA ASP A 109 -8.50 -5.83 6.83
C ASP A 109 -8.88 -7.21 7.37
N ILE A 110 -9.36 -8.11 6.49
CA ILE A 110 -9.73 -9.48 6.87
C ILE A 110 -8.46 -10.29 7.21
N LEU A 111 -7.45 -10.21 6.35
CA LEU A 111 -6.18 -10.91 6.51
C LEU A 111 -5.29 -10.30 7.60
N ALA A 112 -5.62 -9.10 8.11
CA ALA A 112 -4.95 -8.46 9.24
C ALA A 112 -4.84 -9.38 10.45
N ASN A 113 -5.92 -10.12 10.74
CA ASN A 113 -6.01 -11.00 11.91
C ASN A 113 -5.33 -12.36 11.68
N TRP A 114 -4.82 -12.65 10.49
CA TRP A 114 -4.23 -13.95 10.11
C TRP A 114 -2.81 -13.78 9.56
N PRO A 115 -1.83 -13.40 10.41
CA PRO A 115 -0.42 -13.17 10.05
C PRO A 115 0.20 -14.26 9.18
N ALA A 116 -0.03 -15.52 9.54
CA ALA A 116 0.54 -16.68 8.86
C ALA A 116 -0.05 -16.89 7.46
N VAL A 117 -1.36 -16.70 7.29
CA VAL A 117 -2.03 -16.80 5.99
C VAL A 117 -1.58 -15.67 5.08
N ARG A 118 -1.47 -14.45 5.62
CA ARG A 118 -0.91 -13.30 4.88
C ARG A 118 0.49 -13.61 4.37
N ARG A 119 1.38 -14.09 5.26
CA ARG A 119 2.75 -14.48 4.89
C ARG A 119 2.76 -15.55 3.81
N PHE A 120 1.95 -16.60 3.96
CA PHE A 120 1.82 -17.67 2.97
C PHE A 120 1.35 -17.14 1.61
N LEU A 121 0.28 -16.34 1.57
CA LEU A 121 -0.25 -15.76 0.33
C LEU A 121 0.78 -14.91 -0.43
N TYR A 122 1.65 -14.19 0.28
CA TYR A 122 2.70 -13.38 -0.34
C TYR A 122 3.98 -14.16 -0.67
N THR A 123 4.30 -15.21 0.10
CA THR A 123 5.46 -16.08 -0.18
C THR A 123 5.18 -17.01 -1.36
N VAL A 124 3.93 -17.46 -1.54
CA VAL A 124 3.50 -18.15 -2.74
C VAL A 124 3.53 -17.13 -3.88
N ARG A 125 4.48 -17.25 -4.81
CA ARG A 125 4.51 -16.47 -6.05
C ARG A 125 3.29 -16.84 -6.89
N PHE A 126 2.14 -16.24 -6.57
CA PHE A 126 0.88 -16.43 -7.28
C PHE A 126 1.03 -16.13 -8.77
N GLU A 127 2.04 -15.35 -9.16
CA GLU A 127 2.57 -15.25 -10.53
C GLU A 127 2.55 -16.57 -11.31
N SER A 128 3.15 -17.65 -10.80
CA SER A 128 3.25 -18.92 -11.53
C SER A 128 1.88 -19.58 -11.68
N LEU A 129 1.03 -19.47 -10.66
CA LEU A 129 -0.31 -20.07 -10.64
C LEU A 129 -1.27 -19.25 -11.51
N ILE A 130 -1.28 -17.92 -11.40
CA ILE A 130 -2.05 -16.99 -12.21
C ILE A 130 -1.61 -17.08 -13.67
N ARG A 131 -0.30 -17.19 -13.97
CA ARG A 131 0.18 -17.39 -15.35
C ARG A 131 -0.28 -18.73 -15.94
N SER A 132 -0.29 -19.79 -15.13
CA SER A 132 -0.81 -21.10 -15.53
C SER A 132 -2.32 -21.08 -15.74
N LEU A 133 -3.07 -20.46 -14.83
CA LEU A 133 -4.52 -20.28 -14.96
C LEU A 133 -4.88 -19.35 -16.12
N ARG A 134 -4.08 -18.31 -16.37
CA ARG A 134 -4.21 -17.38 -17.50
C ARG A 134 -4.01 -18.12 -18.82
N SER A 135 -3.03 -19.02 -18.96
CA SER A 135 -2.88 -19.81 -20.20
C SER A 135 -4.06 -20.77 -20.39
N VAL A 136 -4.53 -21.43 -19.33
CA VAL A 136 -5.72 -22.32 -19.39
C VAL A 136 -6.97 -21.54 -19.80
N VAL A 137 -7.19 -20.34 -19.24
CA VAL A 137 -8.34 -19.49 -19.57
C VAL A 137 -8.23 -18.88 -20.98
N TYR A 138 -7.03 -18.58 -21.48
CA TYR A 138 -6.83 -18.11 -22.87
C TYR A 138 -7.00 -19.24 -23.91
N HIS A 139 -6.61 -20.48 -23.57
CA HIS A 139 -6.77 -21.63 -24.46
C HIS A 139 -8.17 -22.24 -24.42
N LEU A 140 -8.94 -22.00 -23.36
CA LEU A 140 -10.39 -22.21 -23.35
C LEU A 140 -11.03 -21.06 -24.14
N ASP A 141 -11.41 -21.28 -25.39
CA ASP A 141 -12.12 -20.29 -26.19
C ASP A 141 -13.54 -20.05 -25.63
N VAL A 142 -13.64 -19.16 -24.64
CA VAL A 142 -14.89 -18.82 -23.93
C VAL A 142 -15.92 -18.15 -24.86
N ARG A 143 -15.56 -17.79 -26.12
CA ARG A 143 -16.52 -17.22 -27.07
C ARG A 143 -17.63 -18.20 -27.47
N GLN A 144 -17.36 -19.50 -27.42
CA GLN A 144 -18.30 -20.46 -27.99
C GLN A 144 -19.30 -21.02 -26.97
N HIS A 145 -18.97 -21.04 -25.68
CA HIS A 145 -19.78 -21.74 -24.68
C HIS A 145 -20.04 -20.88 -23.42
N LEU A 146 -21.26 -20.35 -23.36
CA LEU A 146 -22.11 -20.07 -22.17
C LEU A 146 -22.29 -18.59 -21.76
N PRO A 147 -23.48 -18.00 -22.00
CA PRO A 147 -23.79 -16.59 -21.69
C PRO A 147 -24.20 -16.31 -20.22
N ARG A 148 -23.89 -17.18 -19.24
CA ARG A 148 -24.51 -17.09 -17.89
C ARG A 148 -23.60 -17.01 -16.67
N LEU A 149 -22.27 -17.08 -16.78
CA LEU A 149 -21.41 -17.08 -15.58
C LEU A 149 -20.83 -15.70 -15.22
N ARG A 150 -21.46 -15.07 -14.22
CA ARG A 150 -20.91 -13.91 -13.46
C ARG A 150 -19.53 -14.18 -12.84
N PHE A 151 -19.14 -15.44 -12.70
CA PHE A 151 -17.86 -15.89 -12.12
C PHE A 151 -16.63 -15.52 -12.98
N LEU A 152 -16.76 -15.50 -14.31
CA LEU A 152 -15.65 -15.18 -15.21
C LEU A 152 -15.30 -13.68 -15.26
N LEU A 153 -16.28 -12.80 -15.00
CA LEU A 153 -16.03 -11.38 -14.82
C LEU A 153 -15.17 -11.11 -13.57
N LEU A 154 -15.39 -11.86 -12.50
CA LEU A 154 -14.59 -11.78 -11.28
C LEU A 154 -13.14 -12.20 -11.54
N LEU A 155 -12.93 -13.26 -12.31
CA LEU A 155 -11.59 -13.75 -12.67
C LEU A 155 -10.85 -12.78 -13.61
N LYS A 156 -11.57 -12.15 -14.55
CA LYS A 156 -11.03 -11.06 -15.39
C LYS A 156 -10.72 -9.78 -14.61
N ALA A 157 -11.54 -9.44 -13.62
CA ALA A 157 -11.28 -8.31 -12.74
C ALA A 157 -10.05 -8.55 -11.86
N LEU A 158 -9.86 -9.77 -11.37
CA LEU A 158 -8.68 -10.18 -10.61
C LEU A 158 -7.39 -10.14 -11.43
N THR A 159 -7.43 -10.50 -12.72
CA THR A 159 -6.27 -10.38 -13.60
C THR A 159 -5.94 -8.94 -14.00
N LEU A 160 -6.94 -8.08 -14.17
CA LEU A 160 -6.71 -6.63 -14.34
C LEU A 160 -6.14 -5.99 -13.06
N PHE A 161 -6.58 -6.45 -11.89
CA PHE A 161 -6.05 -5.99 -10.60
C PHE A 161 -4.57 -6.35 -10.41
N SER A 162 -4.14 -7.54 -10.85
CA SER A 162 -2.71 -7.88 -10.85
C SER A 162 -1.90 -7.05 -11.85
N ASP A 163 -2.44 -6.74 -13.03
CA ASP A 163 -1.75 -5.92 -14.03
C ASP A 163 -1.59 -4.45 -13.57
N LEU A 164 -2.53 -3.92 -12.78
CA LEU A 164 -2.44 -2.59 -12.16
C LEU A 164 -1.35 -2.47 -11.08
N TYR A 165 -1.01 -3.57 -10.40
CA TYR A 165 0.09 -3.62 -9.43
C TYR A 165 1.46 -3.87 -10.08
N LEU A 166 1.48 -4.41 -11.30
CA LEU A 166 2.71 -4.72 -12.04
C LEU A 166 3.28 -3.54 -12.83
N PHE A 167 2.55 -2.43 -12.98
CA PHE A 167 2.97 -1.26 -13.77
C PHE A 167 3.41 -0.04 -12.95
N GLN A 168 3.64 -0.20 -11.64
CA GLN A 168 4.14 0.90 -10.78
C GLN A 168 5.60 0.73 -10.30
N PHE A 169 6.40 -0.08 -10.99
CA PHE A 169 7.85 -0.12 -10.84
C PHE A 169 8.54 -0.09 -12.20
#